data_AF-A0A2G0Z365-F1
#
_entry.id   AF-A0A2G0Z365-F1
#
_cell.length_a   1.000
_cell.length_b   1.000
_cell.length_c   1.000
_cell.angle_alpha   90.00
_cell.angle_beta   90.00
_cell.angle_gamma   90.00
#
_symmetry.space_group_name_H-M   'P 1'
#
loop_
_entity.id
_entity.type
_entity.pdbx_description
1 polymer ?
#
loop_
_entity_poly.entity_id
_entity_poly.type
_entity_poly.pdbx_seq_one_letter_code
_entity_poly.pdbx_strand_id
1 'polypeptide(L)'
;MFMVGSQTLFLVHMPMFTTEKHRYQIVLQASLPADVMAKYQALRAANPSKPYNLINVDNDTFTLPQLKAGEVTAFKATIFDGYSNDGGGTPGPVLFDNVPVTVEAVVIYRPFNLGIDRPKQLVYTLFGRGNEAHLTHYIAQDPDFQEIITLPGPPAPFSAAQLVSTVDLNFTTVQSLPIVCQSPLKPGVYPTLLEGRADAPVALDLGPAAQRVWYSTGNLLNKTDPCQP
;
A
#
# COMPACT_ATOMS: atom_id res chain seq x y z
N MET A 1 2.38 -7.64 4.86
CA MET A 1 2.29 -6.20 4.52
C MET A 1 3.45 -5.87 3.60
N PHE A 2 3.20 -5.11 2.53
CA PHE A 2 4.26 -4.60 1.65
C PHE A 2 5.07 -3.53 2.38
N MET A 3 6.38 -3.59 2.24
CA MET A 3 7.30 -2.58 2.74
C MET A 3 7.59 -1.58 1.64
N VAL A 4 7.39 -0.28 1.90
CA VAL A 4 7.74 0.82 0.99
C VAL A 4 8.42 1.97 1.73
N GLY A 5 9.07 2.85 0.98
CA GLY A 5 9.93 3.91 1.52
C GLY A 5 11.32 3.39 1.88
N SER A 6 12.27 4.30 1.93
CA SER A 6 13.69 4.06 2.18
C SER A 6 14.23 4.96 3.30
N GLN A 7 13.68 6.15 3.51
CA GLN A 7 14.00 7.01 4.64
C GLN A 7 12.99 6.79 5.78
N THR A 8 11.70 6.79 5.44
CA THR A 8 10.61 6.42 6.34
C THR A 8 10.02 5.09 5.88
N LEU A 9 9.97 4.08 6.75
CA LEU A 9 9.33 2.82 6.42
C LEU A 9 7.80 2.96 6.56
N PHE A 10 7.10 2.58 5.49
CA PHE A 10 5.67 2.36 5.53
C PHE A 10 5.34 0.90 5.28
N LEU A 11 4.33 0.40 5.99
CA LEU A 11 3.80 -0.96 5.84
C LEU A 11 2.39 -0.89 5.29
N VAL A 12 2.19 -1.38 4.07
CA VAL A 12 0.89 -1.41 3.40
C VAL A 12 0.27 -2.79 3.60
N HIS A 13 -0.86 -2.85 4.32
CA HIS A 13 -1.58 -4.08 4.59
C HIS A 13 -2.05 -4.75 3.28
N MET A 14 -2.07 -6.09 3.26
CA MET A 14 -2.65 -6.86 2.15
C MET A 14 -4.07 -7.28 2.55
N PRO A 15 -5.12 -6.56 2.14
CA PRO A 15 -6.49 -6.88 2.54
C PRO A 15 -7.02 -8.16 1.90
N MET A 16 -8.02 -8.76 2.55
CA MET A 16 -8.74 -9.94 2.05
C MET A 16 -10.24 -9.74 2.31
N PHE A 17 -11.07 -9.69 1.27
CA PHE A 17 -12.53 -9.54 1.42
C PHE A 17 -13.18 -10.78 2.05
N THR A 18 -12.59 -11.95 1.83
CA THR A 18 -13.09 -13.25 2.31
C THR A 18 -12.70 -13.57 3.76
N THR A 19 -11.81 -12.79 4.37
CA THR A 19 -11.31 -13.04 5.73
C THR A 19 -11.57 -11.84 6.62
N GLU A 20 -12.52 -11.95 7.56
CA GLU A 20 -13.03 -10.84 8.39
C GLU A 20 -11.92 -10.01 9.03
N LYS A 21 -10.93 -10.66 9.67
CA LYS A 21 -9.80 -9.99 10.34
C LYS A 21 -8.88 -9.21 9.39
N HIS A 22 -9.00 -9.39 8.07
CA HIS A 22 -8.25 -8.70 7.03
C HIS A 22 -9.10 -7.71 6.20
N ARG A 23 -10.35 -7.41 6.62
CA ARG A 23 -11.26 -6.49 5.92
C ARG A 23 -10.98 -5.00 6.21
N TYR A 24 -9.71 -4.62 6.13
CA TYR A 24 -9.25 -3.26 6.36
C TYR A 24 -8.17 -2.88 5.35
N GLN A 25 -8.27 -1.67 4.81
CA GLN A 25 -7.14 -1.03 4.14
C GLN A 25 -6.36 -0.22 5.18
N ILE A 26 -5.09 -0.57 5.37
CA ILE A 26 -4.24 0.03 6.39
C ILE A 26 -2.87 0.35 5.82
N VAL A 27 -2.35 1.51 6.20
CA VAL A 27 -0.94 1.88 6.03
C VAL A 27 -0.40 2.31 7.40
N LEU A 28 0.72 1.71 7.80
CA LEU A 28 1.44 2.07 9.02
C LEU A 28 2.69 2.84 8.64
N GLN A 29 3.04 3.86 9.41
CA GLN A 29 4.41 4.31 9.53
C GLN A 29 5.08 3.44 10.60
N ALA A 30 6.24 2.89 10.29
CA ALA A 30 6.93 1.97 11.19
C ALA A 30 8.43 2.25 11.26
N SER A 31 9.08 1.66 12.26
CA SER A 31 10.53 1.59 12.37
C SER A 31 11.00 0.17 12.64
N LEU A 32 12.22 -0.12 12.18
CA LEU A 32 12.94 -1.37 12.40
C LEU A 32 14.25 -1.07 13.16
N PRO A 33 14.89 -2.08 13.77
CA PRO A 33 16.26 -1.96 14.24
C PRO A 33 17.17 -1.37 13.15
N ALA A 34 18.10 -0.50 13.56
CA ALA A 34 18.91 0.28 12.63
C ALA A 34 19.70 -0.60 11.64
N ASP A 35 20.22 -1.75 12.10
CA ASP A 35 20.95 -2.70 11.25
C ASP A 35 20.04 -3.40 10.23
N VAL A 36 18.80 -3.71 10.60
CA VAL A 36 17.79 -4.28 9.69
C VAL A 36 17.34 -3.23 8.68
N MET A 37 17.07 -1.99 9.13
CA MET A 37 16.69 -0.89 8.24
C MET A 37 17.79 -0.58 7.23
N ALA A 38 19.06 -0.55 7.66
CA ALA A 38 20.20 -0.32 6.76
C ALA A 38 20.33 -1.40 5.67
N LYS A 39 20.10 -2.67 6.02
CA LYS A 39 20.09 -3.76 5.03
C LYS A 39 18.90 -3.66 4.08
N TYR A 40 17.71 -3.35 4.58
CA TYR A 40 16.53 -3.11 3.75
C TYR A 40 16.76 -1.95 2.77
N GLN A 41 17.37 -0.84 3.23
CA GLN A 41 17.76 0.29 2.37
C GLN A 41 18.73 -0.14 1.26
N ALA A 42 19.75 -0.93 1.59
CA ALA A 42 20.71 -1.44 0.59
C ALA A 42 20.02 -2.35 -0.45
N LEU A 43 19.14 -3.24 0.01
CA LEU A 43 18.35 -4.12 -0.85
C LEU A 43 17.44 -3.32 -1.81
N ARG A 44 16.74 -2.31 -1.27
CA ARG A 44 15.89 -1.40 -2.05
C ARG A 44 16.71 -0.59 -3.05
N ALA A 45 17.86 -0.06 -2.67
CA ALA A 45 18.71 0.71 -3.57
C ALA A 45 19.22 -0.15 -4.74
N ALA A 46 19.58 -1.41 -4.46
CA ALA A 46 19.99 -2.36 -5.49
C ALA A 46 18.82 -2.83 -6.37
N ASN A 47 17.61 -2.90 -5.82
CA ASN A 47 16.41 -3.41 -6.52
C ASN A 47 15.20 -2.50 -6.27
N PRO A 48 15.14 -1.30 -6.86
CA PRO A 48 14.15 -0.30 -6.48
C PRO A 48 12.70 -0.76 -6.69
N SER A 49 12.45 -1.43 -7.81
CA SER A 49 11.14 -1.98 -8.15
C SER A 49 10.82 -3.32 -7.49
N LYS A 50 11.75 -3.93 -6.74
CA LYS A 50 11.52 -5.24 -6.12
C LYS A 50 10.62 -5.07 -4.89
N PRO A 51 9.54 -5.83 -4.79
CA PRO A 51 8.69 -5.83 -3.60
C PRO A 51 9.40 -6.52 -2.42
N TYR A 52 9.14 -6.05 -1.21
CA TYR A 52 9.53 -6.69 0.04
C TYR A 52 8.32 -6.75 0.95
N ASN A 53 8.22 -7.79 1.76
CA ASN A 53 7.07 -8.01 2.62
C ASN A 53 7.49 -8.41 4.01
N LEU A 54 6.60 -8.16 4.95
CA LEU A 54 6.68 -8.75 6.27
C LEU A 54 5.36 -9.39 6.70
N ILE A 55 5.45 -10.37 7.57
CA ILE A 55 4.32 -11.07 8.20
C ILE A 55 4.63 -11.16 9.69
N ASN A 56 3.64 -10.91 10.54
CA ASN A 56 3.82 -11.08 11.99
C ASN A 56 4.15 -12.55 12.32
N VAL A 57 4.96 -12.78 13.33
CA VAL A 57 5.28 -14.15 13.75
C VAL A 57 4.08 -14.80 14.44
N ASP A 58 3.95 -16.12 14.35
CA ASP A 58 2.75 -16.86 14.78
C ASP A 58 2.41 -16.71 16.27
N ASN A 59 3.40 -16.44 17.11
CA ASN A 59 3.22 -16.25 18.56
C ASN A 59 3.05 -14.77 18.97
N ASP A 60 2.99 -13.85 18.01
CA ASP A 60 2.78 -12.42 18.23
C ASP A 60 1.64 -11.95 17.34
N THR A 61 0.41 -12.22 17.81
CA THR A 61 -0.82 -11.98 17.05
C THR A 61 -1.63 -10.86 17.68
N PHE A 62 -2.27 -10.07 16.84
CA PHE A 62 -3.15 -8.98 17.22
C PHE A 62 -4.18 -8.74 16.10
N THR A 63 -5.18 -7.93 16.41
CA THR A 63 -6.17 -7.49 15.43
C THR A 63 -5.81 -6.11 14.88
N LEU A 64 -6.16 -5.86 13.62
CA LEU A 64 -5.92 -4.58 12.98
C LEU A 64 -6.58 -3.38 13.71
N PRO A 65 -7.78 -3.51 14.33
CA PRO A 65 -8.32 -2.46 15.20
C PRO A 65 -7.45 -2.12 16.42
N GLN A 66 -6.72 -3.09 17.00
CA GLN A 66 -5.83 -2.81 18.14
C GLN A 66 -4.68 -1.88 17.78
N LEU A 67 -4.17 -1.96 16.53
CA LEU A 67 -3.22 -0.98 16.01
C LEU A 67 -3.84 0.43 15.97
N LYS A 68 -5.08 0.55 15.47
CA LYS A 68 -5.78 1.84 15.39
C LYS A 68 -6.10 2.43 16.75
N ALA A 69 -6.44 1.58 17.72
CA ALA A 69 -6.71 1.98 19.10
C ALA A 69 -5.43 2.36 19.87
N GLY A 70 -4.25 2.05 19.35
CA GLY A 70 -2.97 2.25 20.04
C GLY A 70 -2.70 1.23 21.15
N GLU A 71 -3.47 0.14 21.20
CA GLU A 71 -3.25 -0.97 22.14
C GLU A 71 -2.03 -1.81 21.75
N VAL A 72 -1.76 -1.88 20.44
CA VAL A 72 -0.57 -2.51 19.87
C VAL A 72 0.25 -1.44 19.16
N THR A 73 1.44 -1.16 19.71
CA THR A 73 2.39 -0.19 19.15
C THR A 73 3.69 -0.84 18.72
N ALA A 74 3.86 -2.14 18.94
CA ALA A 74 4.99 -2.92 18.47
C ALA A 74 4.59 -4.39 18.32
N PHE A 75 5.26 -5.10 17.42
CA PHE A 75 5.09 -6.53 17.18
C PHE A 75 6.36 -7.12 16.54
N LYS A 76 6.48 -8.44 16.49
CA LYS A 76 7.56 -9.12 15.80
C LYS A 76 7.13 -9.66 14.44
N ALA A 77 8.04 -9.60 13.47
CA ALA A 77 7.78 -10.02 12.11
C ALA A 77 8.94 -10.77 11.46
N THR A 78 8.60 -11.63 10.50
CA THR A 78 9.52 -12.18 9.52
C THR A 78 9.47 -11.33 8.25
N ILE A 79 10.63 -10.93 7.72
CA ILE A 79 10.78 -10.13 6.51
C ILE A 79 11.24 -11.05 5.37
N PHE A 80 10.62 -10.91 4.20
CA PHE A 80 10.81 -11.76 3.04
C PHE A 80 11.23 -10.99 1.79
N ASP A 81 12.00 -11.67 0.94
CA ASP A 81 12.55 -11.16 -0.32
C ASP A 81 11.57 -11.29 -1.50
N GLY A 82 10.38 -10.71 -1.37
CA GLY A 82 9.41 -10.70 -2.46
C GLY A 82 7.97 -10.76 -2.00
N TYR A 83 7.08 -11.07 -2.95
CA TYR A 83 5.71 -11.53 -2.73
C TYR A 83 5.40 -12.68 -3.69
N SER A 84 4.28 -13.36 -3.43
CA SER A 84 3.67 -14.28 -4.39
C SER A 84 2.20 -13.90 -4.60
N ASN A 85 1.73 -14.01 -5.84
CA ASN A 85 0.30 -14.02 -6.15
C ASN A 85 -0.30 -15.42 -6.00
N ASP A 86 0.48 -16.46 -5.69
CA ASP A 86 -0.01 -17.84 -5.67
C ASP A 86 -0.45 -18.25 -4.26
N GLY A 87 -1.69 -18.78 -4.15
CA GLY A 87 -2.18 -19.54 -2.99
C GLY A 87 -2.13 -18.82 -1.63
N GLY A 88 -2.11 -17.48 -1.64
CA GLY A 88 -1.89 -16.65 -0.45
C GLY A 88 -0.53 -16.83 0.23
N GLY A 89 0.45 -17.31 -0.53
CA GLY A 89 1.72 -17.80 0.00
C GLY A 89 2.58 -16.73 0.67
N THR A 90 3.06 -17.08 1.85
CA THR A 90 4.25 -16.50 2.49
C THR A 90 5.36 -16.36 1.43
N PRO A 91 5.87 -15.15 1.17
CA PRO A 91 6.94 -14.97 0.20
C PRO A 91 8.21 -15.71 0.63
N GLY A 92 9.19 -15.79 -0.26
CA GLY A 92 10.50 -16.31 0.10
C GLY A 92 11.61 -15.74 -0.81
N PRO A 93 12.88 -15.91 -0.42
CA PRO A 93 13.37 -16.42 0.87
C PRO A 93 13.12 -15.46 2.06
N VAL A 94 13.25 -15.99 3.28
CA VAL A 94 13.32 -15.18 4.51
C VAL A 94 14.62 -14.39 4.50
N LEU A 95 14.53 -13.07 4.72
CA LEU A 95 15.68 -12.18 4.87
C LEU A 95 16.06 -11.99 6.33
N PHE A 96 15.05 -11.77 7.16
CA PHE A 96 15.19 -11.55 8.60
C PHE A 96 14.02 -12.19 9.31
N ASP A 97 14.28 -12.75 10.49
CA ASP A 97 13.25 -13.36 11.30
C ASP A 97 13.20 -12.74 12.69
N ASN A 98 12.01 -12.80 13.31
CA ASN A 98 11.76 -12.31 14.67
C ASN A 98 12.18 -10.84 14.88
N VAL A 99 12.03 -10.02 13.84
CA VAL A 99 12.43 -8.60 13.84
C VAL A 99 11.39 -7.79 14.63
N PRO A 100 11.77 -7.02 15.65
CA PRO A 100 10.85 -6.10 16.29
C PRO A 100 10.49 -4.95 15.34
N VAL A 101 9.21 -4.69 15.18
CA VAL A 101 8.63 -3.60 14.40
C VAL A 101 7.95 -2.66 15.38
N THR A 102 8.29 -1.38 15.35
CA THR A 102 7.57 -0.34 16.11
C THR A 102 6.62 0.38 15.18
N VAL A 103 5.39 0.61 15.64
CA VAL A 103 4.35 1.35 14.93
C VAL A 103 4.40 2.79 15.40
N GLU A 104 4.88 3.66 14.52
CA GLU A 104 5.04 5.09 14.81
C GLU A 104 3.72 5.85 14.61
N ALA A 105 2.94 5.45 13.61
CA ALA A 105 1.63 6.02 13.31
C ALA A 105 0.79 5.08 12.45
N VAL A 106 -0.53 5.16 12.62
CA VAL A 106 -1.50 4.58 11.68
C VAL A 106 -1.89 5.67 10.68
N VAL A 107 -1.31 5.60 9.47
CA VAL A 107 -1.43 6.62 8.42
C VAL A 107 -2.76 6.49 7.68
N ILE A 108 -3.12 5.27 7.31
CA ILE A 108 -4.43 4.94 6.73
C ILE A 108 -5.07 3.86 7.61
N TYR A 109 -6.34 4.05 7.96
CA TYR A 109 -7.18 3.01 8.55
C TYR A 109 -8.59 3.13 8.02
N ARG A 110 -8.99 2.19 7.19
CA ARG A 110 -10.32 2.16 6.60
C ARG A 110 -10.91 0.74 6.67
N PRO A 111 -11.94 0.49 7.48
CA PRO A 111 -12.72 -0.74 7.37
C PRO A 111 -13.47 -0.75 6.04
N PHE A 112 -13.58 -1.91 5.39
CA PHE A 112 -14.41 -2.01 4.18
C PHE A 112 -15.89 -1.94 4.53
N ASN A 113 -16.61 -1.03 3.87
CA ASN A 113 -18.05 -0.86 4.00
C ASN A 113 -18.72 -1.09 2.65
N LEU A 114 -19.45 -2.21 2.53
CA LEU A 114 -20.14 -2.59 1.29
C LEU A 114 -21.39 -1.74 0.99
N GLY A 115 -21.79 -0.85 1.90
CA GLY A 115 -22.81 0.16 1.64
C GLY A 115 -22.27 1.42 0.96
N ILE A 116 -20.95 1.51 0.70
CA ILE A 116 -20.33 2.59 -0.05
C ILE A 116 -20.02 2.09 -1.45
N ASP A 117 -20.62 2.73 -2.46
CA ASP A 117 -20.40 2.37 -3.85
C ASP A 117 -18.93 2.55 -4.26
N ARG A 118 -18.46 1.66 -5.14
CA ARG A 118 -17.18 1.83 -5.83
C ARG A 118 -17.16 3.17 -6.58
N PRO A 119 -16.09 3.98 -6.45
CA PRO A 119 -15.89 5.15 -7.30
C PRO A 119 -15.88 4.78 -8.79
N LYS A 120 -16.55 5.54 -9.66
CA LYS A 120 -16.59 5.26 -11.11
C LYS A 120 -15.20 5.32 -11.77
N GLN A 121 -14.36 6.24 -11.29
CA GLN A 121 -12.97 6.40 -11.68
C GLN A 121 -12.06 5.83 -10.60
N LEU A 122 -10.81 5.49 -10.94
CA LEU A 122 -9.84 5.10 -9.94
C LEU A 122 -9.54 6.24 -8.97
N VAL A 123 -9.41 5.88 -7.70
CA VAL A 123 -8.98 6.78 -6.63
C VAL A 123 -7.73 6.18 -6.02
N TYR A 124 -6.71 7.00 -5.80
CA TYR A 124 -5.52 6.59 -5.04
C TYR A 124 -5.32 7.56 -3.89
N THR A 125 -4.98 7.01 -2.73
CA THR A 125 -4.58 7.79 -1.56
C THR A 125 -3.09 8.08 -1.63
N LEU A 126 -2.73 9.37 -1.70
CA LEU A 126 -1.36 9.87 -1.60
C LEU A 126 -0.96 9.96 -0.14
N PHE A 127 0.18 9.38 0.21
CA PHE A 127 0.78 9.44 1.53
C PHE A 127 2.30 9.54 1.45
N GLY A 128 2.95 10.01 2.51
CA GLY A 128 4.41 10.13 2.51
C GLY A 128 4.95 10.91 3.70
N ARG A 129 6.27 11.03 3.76
CA ARG A 129 6.97 11.82 4.78
C ARG A 129 8.32 12.28 4.27
N GLY A 130 8.69 13.51 4.60
CA GLY A 130 9.94 14.12 4.13
C GLY A 130 9.97 14.19 2.61
N ASN A 131 10.99 13.59 2.00
CA ASN A 131 11.19 13.59 0.55
C ASN A 131 10.64 12.32 -0.14
N GLU A 132 9.77 11.57 0.52
CA GLU A 132 9.17 10.35 -0.02
C GLU A 132 7.65 10.49 -0.11
N ALA A 133 7.09 10.03 -1.24
CA ALA A 133 5.66 10.00 -1.48
C ALA A 133 5.26 8.72 -2.21
N HIS A 134 4.09 8.21 -1.86
CA HIS A 134 3.54 6.96 -2.33
C HIS A 134 2.04 7.11 -2.60
N LEU A 135 1.53 6.30 -3.52
CA LEU A 135 0.10 6.16 -3.79
C LEU A 135 -0.29 4.72 -3.44
N THR A 136 -1.46 4.54 -2.84
CA THR A 136 -2.11 3.23 -2.76
C THR A 136 -3.51 3.31 -3.35
N HIS A 137 -3.86 2.34 -4.20
CA HIS A 137 -5.19 2.25 -4.81
C HIS A 137 -6.27 2.17 -3.73
N TYR A 138 -7.36 2.93 -3.87
CA TYR A 138 -8.53 2.84 -3.01
C TYR A 138 -9.29 1.54 -3.32
N ILE A 139 -9.14 0.54 -2.45
CA ILE A 139 -9.74 -0.78 -2.65
C ILE A 139 -11.21 -0.74 -2.25
N ALA A 140 -12.14 -0.75 -3.20
CA ALA A 140 -13.54 -0.48 -2.88
C ALA A 140 -14.28 -1.73 -2.35
N GLN A 141 -14.36 -2.76 -3.19
CA GLN A 141 -15.20 -3.94 -2.97
C GLN A 141 -14.73 -5.12 -3.84
N ASP A 142 -15.13 -6.34 -3.49
CA ASP A 142 -14.86 -7.54 -4.28
C ASP A 142 -15.64 -7.51 -5.62
N PRO A 143 -15.01 -7.74 -6.80
CA PRO A 143 -13.59 -7.95 -7.01
C PRO A 143 -12.81 -6.63 -7.19
N ASP A 144 -11.60 -6.52 -6.63
CA ASP A 144 -10.68 -5.39 -6.81
C ASP A 144 -9.22 -5.84 -7.02
N PHE A 145 -8.28 -4.92 -7.12
CA PHE A 145 -6.83 -5.19 -7.11
C PHE A 145 -6.14 -4.36 -6.03
N GLN A 146 -4.87 -4.65 -5.72
CA GLN A 146 -4.06 -3.75 -4.90
C GLN A 146 -2.90 -3.21 -5.73
N GLU A 147 -2.64 -1.92 -5.62
CA GLU A 147 -1.48 -1.29 -6.23
C GLU A 147 -0.86 -0.28 -5.27
N ILE A 148 0.47 -0.26 -5.27
CA ILE A 148 1.29 0.72 -4.57
C ILE A 148 2.24 1.33 -5.58
N ILE A 149 2.29 2.65 -5.64
CA ILE A 149 3.20 3.39 -6.53
C ILE A 149 4.09 4.27 -5.67
N THR A 150 5.40 4.07 -5.71
CA THR A 150 6.37 4.99 -5.11
C THR A 150 6.76 6.04 -6.14
N LEU A 151 6.54 7.30 -5.79
CA LEU A 151 6.87 8.44 -6.65
C LEU A 151 8.36 8.79 -6.52
N PRO A 152 8.97 9.42 -7.54
CA PRO A 152 10.35 9.93 -7.44
C PRO A 152 10.56 10.95 -6.33
N GLY A 153 9.47 11.59 -5.89
CA GLY A 153 9.42 12.49 -4.75
C GLY A 153 7.99 13.04 -4.55
N PRO A 154 7.79 13.90 -3.54
CA PRO A 154 6.55 14.64 -3.31
C PRO A 154 6.09 15.41 -4.55
N PRO A 155 4.84 15.26 -5.01
CA PRO A 155 4.32 16.14 -6.05
C PRO A 155 4.22 17.57 -5.52
N ALA A 156 4.72 18.55 -6.29
CA ALA A 156 4.86 19.95 -5.89
C ALA A 156 3.58 20.61 -5.30
N PRO A 157 2.35 20.30 -5.73
CA PRO A 157 1.14 20.90 -5.17
C PRO A 157 0.83 20.51 -3.73
N PHE A 158 1.44 19.45 -3.18
CA PHE A 158 1.12 18.94 -1.85
C PHE A 158 2.16 19.32 -0.81
N SER A 159 1.69 19.84 0.31
CA SER A 159 2.51 20.10 1.49
C SER A 159 2.93 18.81 2.19
N ALA A 160 4.01 18.87 2.96
CA ALA A 160 4.43 17.77 3.83
C ALA A 160 3.31 17.35 4.82
N ALA A 161 2.50 18.29 5.30
CA ALA A 161 1.38 18.00 6.20
C ALA A 161 0.27 17.19 5.50
N GLN A 162 -0.01 17.48 4.24
CA GLN A 162 -0.95 16.68 3.43
C GLN A 162 -0.42 15.29 3.16
N LEU A 163 0.89 15.11 2.92
CA LEU A 163 1.46 13.77 2.74
C LEU A 163 1.35 12.91 4.00
N VAL A 164 1.55 13.51 5.18
CA VAL A 164 1.43 12.78 6.47
C VAL A 164 -0.03 12.50 6.82
N SER A 165 -0.95 13.41 6.49
CA SER A 165 -2.38 13.28 6.77
C SER A 165 -3.14 12.49 5.69
N THR A 166 -2.47 12.22 4.58
CA THR A 166 -3.00 11.64 3.34
C THR A 166 -4.00 12.53 2.60
N VAL A 167 -4.11 12.33 1.29
CA VAL A 167 -5.17 12.92 0.45
C VAL A 167 -5.57 11.93 -0.64
N ASP A 168 -6.85 11.94 -1.03
CA ASP A 168 -7.33 11.12 -2.14
C ASP A 168 -7.24 11.87 -3.47
N LEU A 169 -6.82 11.18 -4.52
CA LEU A 169 -6.72 11.70 -5.89
C LEU A 169 -7.59 10.86 -6.82
N ASN A 170 -8.59 11.50 -7.43
CA ASN A 170 -9.50 10.86 -8.38
C ASN A 170 -8.95 11.00 -9.80
N PHE A 171 -8.56 9.90 -10.44
CA PHE A 171 -8.01 9.89 -11.80
C PHE A 171 -9.13 10.00 -12.84
N THR A 172 -9.44 11.22 -13.28
CA THR A 172 -10.68 11.52 -14.01
C THR A 172 -10.82 10.83 -15.36
N THR A 173 -9.72 10.31 -15.91
CA THR A 173 -9.68 9.63 -17.20
C THR A 173 -9.57 8.12 -17.09
N VAL A 174 -9.44 7.56 -15.87
CA VAL A 174 -9.21 6.12 -15.66
C VAL A 174 -10.39 5.51 -14.92
N GLN A 175 -11.12 4.62 -15.59
CA GLN A 175 -12.29 3.96 -15.00
C GLN A 175 -11.86 2.89 -13.98
N SER A 176 -12.67 2.67 -12.95
CA SER A 176 -12.44 1.62 -11.96
C SER A 176 -12.94 0.25 -12.40
N LEU A 177 -13.71 0.20 -13.50
CA LEU A 177 -14.24 -1.01 -14.11
C LEU A 177 -13.99 -0.99 -15.63
N PRO A 178 -13.80 -2.17 -16.26
CA PRO A 178 -13.67 -3.50 -15.65
C PRO A 178 -12.39 -3.64 -14.81
N ILE A 179 -12.34 -4.65 -13.91
CA ILE A 179 -11.12 -4.94 -13.17
C ILE A 179 -10.03 -5.41 -14.14
N VAL A 180 -8.86 -4.80 -14.02
CA VAL A 180 -7.71 -5.05 -14.88
C VAL A 180 -6.75 -6.07 -14.25
N CYS A 181 -6.01 -6.78 -15.09
CA CYS A 181 -5.04 -7.81 -14.67
C CYS A 181 -3.58 -7.34 -14.72
N GLN A 182 -3.40 -6.02 -14.68
CA GLN A 182 -2.12 -5.34 -14.64
C GLN A 182 -2.35 -3.92 -14.13
N SER A 183 -1.27 -3.25 -13.72
CA SER A 183 -1.29 -1.82 -13.39
C SER A 183 -2.00 -0.98 -14.47
N PRO A 184 -3.11 -0.29 -14.13
CA PRO A 184 -3.83 0.59 -15.05
C PRO A 184 -3.11 1.94 -15.26
N LEU A 185 -2.22 2.33 -14.34
CA LEU A 185 -1.51 3.60 -14.37
C LEU A 185 -0.10 3.44 -14.96
N LYS A 186 0.08 3.89 -16.20
CA LYS A 186 1.36 3.87 -16.92
C LYS A 186 2.15 5.16 -16.68
N PRO A 187 3.43 5.24 -17.12
CA PRO A 187 4.14 6.50 -17.06
C PRO A 187 3.44 7.61 -17.84
N GLY A 188 3.25 8.78 -17.22
CA GLY A 188 2.57 9.91 -17.84
C GLY A 188 1.95 10.87 -16.84
N VAL A 189 1.37 11.95 -17.35
CA VAL A 189 0.68 12.97 -16.55
C VAL A 189 -0.82 12.70 -16.58
N TYR A 190 -1.43 12.58 -15.40
CA TYR A 190 -2.85 12.30 -15.25
C TYR A 190 -3.59 13.53 -14.72
N PRO A 191 -4.74 13.89 -15.33
CA PRO A 191 -5.67 14.81 -14.69
C PRO A 191 -6.32 14.10 -13.49
N THR A 192 -6.20 14.72 -12.33
CA THR A 192 -6.80 14.25 -11.08
C THR A 192 -7.62 15.34 -10.42
N LEU A 193 -8.54 14.97 -9.55
CA LEU A 193 -9.22 15.88 -8.63
C LEU A 193 -8.83 15.52 -7.19
N LEU A 194 -8.41 16.52 -6.42
CA LEU A 194 -8.19 16.36 -4.99
C LEU A 194 -9.52 16.08 -4.30
N GLU A 195 -9.65 14.93 -3.65
CA GLU A 195 -10.86 14.50 -2.91
C GLU A 195 -12.13 14.53 -3.78
N GLY A 196 -11.98 14.35 -5.10
CA GLY A 196 -13.08 14.42 -6.06
C GLY A 196 -13.66 15.82 -6.30
N ARG A 197 -13.01 16.87 -5.79
CA ARG A 197 -13.48 18.25 -5.89
C ARG A 197 -13.22 18.84 -7.27
N ALA A 198 -14.29 19.23 -7.96
CA ALA A 198 -14.21 19.83 -9.30
C ALA A 198 -13.44 21.18 -9.33
N ASP A 199 -13.39 21.89 -8.20
CA ASP A 199 -12.67 23.16 -8.03
C ASP A 199 -11.19 22.98 -7.64
N ALA A 200 -10.72 21.73 -7.47
CA ALA A 200 -9.35 21.42 -7.07
C ALA A 200 -8.67 20.41 -8.03
N PRO A 201 -8.48 20.75 -9.31
CA PRO A 201 -7.76 19.90 -10.25
C PRO A 201 -6.26 19.85 -9.94
N VAL A 202 -5.67 18.68 -10.06
CA VAL A 202 -4.23 18.44 -9.91
C VAL A 202 -3.73 17.61 -11.08
N ALA A 203 -2.67 18.07 -11.74
CA ALA A 203 -1.94 17.26 -12.70
C ALA A 203 -0.90 16.42 -11.96
N LEU A 204 -1.09 15.10 -11.94
CA LEU A 204 -0.19 14.17 -11.27
C LEU A 204 0.74 13.52 -12.29
N ASP A 205 2.05 13.76 -12.17
CA ASP A 205 3.06 13.13 -13.00
C ASP A 205 3.53 11.80 -12.39
N LEU A 206 3.20 10.70 -13.05
CA LEU A 206 3.67 9.35 -12.74
C LEU A 206 4.87 8.98 -13.60
N GLY A 207 5.92 9.81 -13.59
CA GLY A 207 7.09 9.68 -14.45
C GLY A 207 7.72 8.27 -14.53
N PRO A 208 8.62 8.02 -15.49
CA PRO A 208 9.16 6.68 -15.75
C PRO A 208 9.94 6.08 -14.58
N ALA A 209 10.41 6.91 -13.64
CA ALA A 209 11.10 6.49 -12.43
C ALA A 209 10.16 6.04 -11.29
N ALA A 210 8.84 6.20 -11.43
CA ALA A 210 7.89 5.72 -10.44
C ALA A 210 7.93 4.18 -10.38
N GLN A 211 8.09 3.63 -9.19
CA GLN A 211 8.14 2.18 -8.94
C GLN A 211 6.73 1.70 -8.62
N ARG A 212 6.37 0.52 -9.11
CA ARG A 212 5.01 0.00 -8.98
C ARG A 212 5.08 -1.42 -8.43
N VAL A 213 4.33 -1.65 -7.37
CA VAL A 213 3.98 -2.99 -6.90
C VAL A 213 2.51 -3.16 -7.21
N TRP A 214 2.23 -3.98 -8.21
CA TRP A 214 0.87 -4.34 -8.57
C TRP A 214 0.58 -5.77 -8.14
N TYR A 215 -0.51 -5.94 -7.45
CA TYR A 215 -0.87 -7.16 -6.75
C TYR A 215 -2.26 -7.59 -7.18
N SER A 216 -2.33 -8.76 -7.84
CA SER A 216 -3.59 -9.41 -8.21
C SER A 216 -4.03 -10.34 -7.10
N THR A 217 -5.17 -10.98 -7.31
CA THR A 217 -6.09 -11.31 -6.25
C THR A 217 -5.80 -12.68 -5.62
N GLY A 218 -4.70 -13.32 -6.02
CA GLY A 218 -4.33 -14.68 -5.62
C GLY A 218 -3.76 -14.84 -4.19
N ASN A 219 -3.99 -13.87 -3.31
CA ASN A 219 -3.90 -13.97 -1.84
C ASN A 219 -5.28 -13.73 -1.24
N LEU A 220 -6.32 -14.25 -1.89
CA LEU A 220 -7.69 -14.19 -1.39
C LEU A 220 -8.18 -12.75 -1.16
N LEU A 221 -7.61 -11.76 -1.89
CA LEU A 221 -8.15 -10.40 -1.89
C LEU A 221 -9.62 -10.49 -2.25
N ASN A 222 -9.91 -11.19 -3.35
CA ASN A 222 -11.24 -11.44 -3.85
C ASN A 222 -11.67 -12.88 -3.59
N LYS A 223 -12.98 -13.12 -3.62
CA LYS A 223 -13.58 -14.45 -3.54
C LYS A 223 -13.25 -15.31 -4.77
N THR A 224 -13.17 -14.69 -5.93
CA THR A 224 -12.81 -15.32 -7.20
C THR A 224 -11.81 -14.42 -7.89
N ASP A 225 -10.73 -15.00 -8.43
CA ASP A 225 -9.72 -14.21 -9.12
C ASP A 225 -10.25 -13.72 -10.48
N PRO A 226 -10.49 -12.41 -10.67
CA PRO A 226 -10.96 -11.86 -11.94
C PRO A 226 -9.91 -11.99 -13.06
N CYS A 227 -8.68 -12.41 -12.73
CA CYS A 227 -7.57 -12.56 -13.66
C CYS A 227 -7.22 -14.01 -13.97
N GLN A 228 -7.93 -14.98 -13.39
CA GLN A 228 -7.84 -16.38 -13.76
C GLN A 228 -9.07 -16.77 -14.60
N PRO A 229 -8.89 -17.62 -15.63
CA PRO A 229 -9.99 -18.10 -16.48
C PRO A 229 -10.96 -19.05 -15.75
#